data_AF-A0A9X9WNG5-F1
#
_entry.id   AF-A0A9X9WNG5-F1
#
_cell.length_a   1.000
_cell.length_b   1.000
_cell.length_c   1.000
_cell.angle_alpha   90.00
_cell.angle_beta   90.00
_cell.angle_gamma   90.00
#
_symmetry.space_group_name_H-M   'P 1'
#
loop_
_entity.id
_entity.type
_entity.pdbx_description
1 polymer ?
#
loop_
_entity_poly.entity_id
_entity_poly.type
_entity_poly.pdbx_seq_one_letter_code
_entity_poly.pdbx_strand_id
1 'polypeptide(L)'
;MFDLAPAPDLALLLAPGDEARFVALCRWTTRLGRAETSWLYVVLHRGHGGWTHAYRVVPDRRPGHLAVYLERAERGDRREALAAWLRDRAAEADDRR
;
A
#
# COMPACT_ATOMS: atom_id res chain seq x y z
N MET A 1 14.27 -10.89 -10.75
CA MET A 1 14.48 -11.15 -9.31
C MET A 1 14.29 -9.81 -8.62
N PHE A 2 13.23 -9.62 -7.85
CA PHE A 2 13.02 -8.37 -7.11
C PHE A 2 14.09 -8.31 -6.03
N ASP A 3 14.87 -7.23 -6.00
CA ASP A 3 15.78 -6.97 -4.89
C ASP A 3 14.91 -6.90 -3.62
N LEU A 4 15.12 -7.82 -2.68
CA LEU A 4 14.30 -7.95 -1.48
C LEU A 4 14.72 -6.84 -0.51
N ALA A 5 14.38 -5.60 -0.86
CA ALA A 5 14.39 -4.51 0.10
C ALA A 5 13.57 -4.96 1.32
N PRO A 6 14.07 -4.73 2.54
CA PRO A 6 13.36 -5.12 3.75
C PRO A 6 11.96 -4.50 3.75
N ALA A 7 10.99 -5.21 4.33
CA ALA A 7 9.64 -4.69 4.45
C ALA A 7 9.65 -3.31 5.14
N PRO A 8 8.84 -2.35 4.68
CA PRO A 8 8.84 -1.00 5.22
C PRO A 8 8.39 -0.99 6.69
N ASP A 9 8.99 -0.10 7.48
CA ASP A 9 8.48 0.24 8.81
C ASP A 9 7.20 1.09 8.67
N LEU A 10 6.10 0.60 9.25
CA LEU A 10 4.78 1.22 9.20
C LEU A 10 4.42 1.98 10.48
N ALA A 11 5.35 2.15 11.43
CA ALA A 11 5.08 2.79 12.72
C ALA A 11 4.48 4.20 12.60
N LEU A 12 4.77 4.93 11.51
CA LEU A 12 4.18 6.25 11.25
C LEU A 12 2.76 6.20 10.65
N LEU A 13 2.33 5.05 10.15
CA LEU A 13 0.98 4.86 9.60
C LEU A 13 0.01 4.26 10.62
N LEU A 14 0.52 3.61 11.66
CA LEU A 14 -0.29 2.85 12.61
C LEU A 14 -0.38 3.56 13.95
N ALA A 15 -1.59 3.90 14.36
CA ALA A 15 -1.88 4.26 15.74
C ALA A 15 -2.08 2.99 16.60
N PRO A 16 -2.02 3.08 17.94
CA PRO A 16 -2.34 1.95 18.81
C PRO A 16 -3.72 1.36 18.50
N GLY A 17 -3.76 0.05 18.25
CA GLY A 17 -4.98 -0.69 17.90
C GLY A 17 -5.30 -0.75 16.40
N ASP A 18 -4.54 -0.06 15.56
CA ASP A 18 -4.66 -0.21 14.10
C ASP A 18 -4.03 -1.53 13.63
N GLU A 19 -4.57 -2.08 12.54
CA GLU A 19 -4.12 -3.36 11.97
C GLU A 19 -3.70 -3.18 10.51
N ALA A 20 -2.42 -3.43 10.21
CA ALA A 20 -1.93 -3.50 8.84
C ALA A 20 -1.95 -4.94 8.31
N ARG A 21 -2.47 -5.11 7.09
CA ARG A 21 -2.40 -6.35 6.32
C ARG A 21 -1.61 -6.12 5.05
N PHE A 22 -0.52 -6.86 4.89
CA PHE A 22 0.20 -6.92 3.63
C PHE A 22 -0.66 -7.58 2.54
N VAL A 23 -0.68 -7.00 1.35
CA VAL A 23 -1.44 -7.47 0.20
C VAL A 23 -0.53 -8.08 -0.86
N ALA A 24 0.48 -7.33 -1.30
CA ALA A 24 1.41 -7.75 -2.34
C ALA A 24 2.67 -6.87 -2.40
N LEU A 25 3.72 -7.41 -3.01
CA LEU A 25 4.89 -6.67 -3.48
C LEU A 25 4.89 -6.79 -5.00
N CYS A 26 4.79 -5.67 -5.71
CA CYS A 26 4.68 -5.67 -7.16
C CYS A 26 5.50 -4.55 -7.79
N ARG A 27 5.68 -4.63 -9.10
CA ARG A 27 6.05 -3.46 -9.90
C ARG A 27 4.76 -2.71 -10.23
N TRP A 28 4.77 -1.39 -10.04
CA TRP A 28 3.61 -0.54 -10.29
C TRP A 28 3.97 0.53 -11.30
N THR A 29 3.34 0.52 -12.47
CA THR A 29 3.50 1.59 -13.46
C THR A 29 2.58 2.76 -13.12
N THR A 30 3.19 3.89 -12.75
CA THR A 30 2.50 5.15 -12.46
C THR A 30 1.83 5.72 -13.72
N ARG A 31 0.95 6.72 -13.54
CA ARG A 31 0.31 7.43 -14.66
C ARG A 31 1.30 8.11 -15.62
N LEU A 32 2.53 8.37 -15.17
CA LEU A 32 3.60 8.97 -15.95
C LEU A 32 4.49 7.92 -16.65
N GLY A 33 4.10 6.64 -16.62
CA GLY A 33 4.84 5.54 -17.25
C GLY A 33 6.08 5.08 -16.47
N ARG A 34 6.42 5.72 -15.34
CA ARG A 34 7.50 5.25 -14.46
C ARG A 34 7.02 4.03 -13.68
N ALA A 35 7.81 2.97 -13.69
CA ALA A 35 7.56 1.78 -12.90
C ALA A 35 8.40 1.75 -11.63
N GLU A 36 7.79 1.36 -10.52
CA GLU A 36 8.43 1.33 -9.21
C GLU A 36 8.02 0.10 -8.38
N THR A 37 8.96 -0.43 -7.59
CA THR A 37 8.67 -1.49 -6.63
C THR A 37 7.79 -0.93 -5.52
N SER A 38 6.63 -1.56 -5.31
CA SER A 38 5.57 -1.08 -4.44
C SER A 38 5.13 -2.18 -3.49
N TRP A 39 5.14 -1.88 -2.18
CA TRP A 39 4.42 -2.69 -1.19
C TRP A 39 3.00 -2.18 -1.04
N LEU A 40 2.05 -3.10 -1.07
CA LEU A 40 0.64 -2.81 -0.98
C LEU A 40 0.12 -3.29 0.36
N TYR A 41 -0.53 -2.39 1.08
CA TYR A 41 -1.09 -2.65 2.40
C TYR A 41 -2.54 -2.22 2.48
N VAL A 42 -3.30 -2.91 3.31
CA VAL A 42 -4.59 -2.45 3.78
C VAL A 42 -4.51 -2.26 5.28
N VAL A 43 -4.89 -1.08 5.75
CA VAL A 43 -4.83 -0.70 7.17
C VAL A 43 -6.24 -0.45 7.66
N LEU A 44 -6.63 -1.11 8.75
CA LEU A 44 -7.83 -0.78 9.50
C LEU A 44 -7.46 0.15 10.64
N HIS A 45 -7.85 1.42 10.51
CA HIS A 45 -7.76 2.40 11.57
C HIS A 45 -8.94 2.26 12.52
N ARG A 46 -8.68 2.15 13.83
CA ARG A 46 -9.72 2.06 14.87
C ARG A 46 -10.03 3.42 15.49
N GLY A 47 -9.09 4.36 15.39
CA GLY A 47 -9.27 5.74 15.85
C GLY A 47 -10.35 6.48 15.07
N HIS A 48 -11.18 7.26 15.76
CA HIS A 48 -12.18 8.16 15.17
C HIS A 48 -13.23 7.51 14.24
N GLY A 49 -13.70 6.32 14.63
CA GLY A 49 -14.77 5.58 13.94
C GLY A 49 -14.22 4.83 12.74
N GLY A 50 -14.15 3.50 12.86
CA GLY A 50 -13.28 2.66 12.02
C GLY A 50 -13.24 3.00 10.52
N TRP A 51 -12.03 3.06 9.97
CA TRP A 51 -11.76 3.29 8.55
C TRP A 51 -10.80 2.24 8.01
N THR A 52 -11.01 1.80 6.78
CA THR A 52 -10.06 0.95 6.07
C THR A 52 -9.40 1.74 4.95
N HIS A 53 -8.08 1.83 4.96
CA HIS A 53 -7.28 2.49 3.96
C HIS A 53 -6.48 1.47 3.14
N ALA A 54 -6.41 1.67 1.82
CA ALA A 54 -5.49 0.97 0.93
C ALA A 54 -4.30 1.88 0.64
N TYR A 55 -3.11 1.43 1.04
CA TYR A 55 -1.87 2.15 0.87
C TYR A 55 -0.95 1.47 -0.13
N ARG A 56 -0.25 2.31 -0.89
CA ARG A 56 0.92 1.92 -1.67
C ARG A 56 2.14 2.61 -1.10
N VAL A 57 3.12 1.82 -0.70
CA VAL A 57 4.37 2.28 -0.07
C VAL A 57 5.51 1.99 -1.02
N VAL A 58 6.34 3.00 -1.29
CA VAL A 58 7.52 2.87 -2.17
C VAL A 58 8.74 3.47 -1.49
N PRO A 59 9.97 3.01 -1.81
CA PRO A 59 11.17 3.69 -1.38
C PRO A 59 11.21 5.09 -2.01
N ASP A 60 11.48 6.12 -1.22
CA ASP A 60 11.76 7.45 -1.75
C ASP A 60 13.23 7.52 -2.22
N ARG A 61 13.58 8.59 -2.95
CA ARG A 61 14.93 8.86 -3.44
C ARG A 61 15.95 9.06 -2.32
N ARG A 62 15.50 9.41 -1.12
CA ARG A 62 16.36 9.57 0.06
C ARG A 62 16.48 8.22 0.77
N PRO A 63 17.71 7.71 0.99
CA PRO A 63 17.90 6.45 1.70
C PRO A 63 17.19 6.47 3.06
N GLY A 64 16.43 5.40 3.36
CA GLY A 64 15.66 5.29 4.60
C GLY A 64 14.33 6.03 4.62
N HIS A 65 13.94 6.75 3.55
CA HIS A 65 12.63 7.38 3.45
C HIS A 65 11.67 6.55 2.60
N LEU A 66 10.39 6.58 3.00
CA LEU A 66 9.30 5.95 2.29
C LEU A 66 8.34 7.02 1.79
N ALA A 67 7.88 6.89 0.54
CA ALA A 67 6.71 7.62 0.06
C ALA A 67 5.48 6.71 0.22
N VAL A 68 4.44 7.26 0.86
CA VAL A 68 3.17 6.55 1.12
C VAL A 68 2.05 7.24 0.36
N TYR A 69 1.37 6.47 -0.49
CA TYR A 69 0.22 6.91 -1.26
C TYR A 69 -1.03 6.26 -0.71
N LEU A 70 -2.03 7.08 -0.36
CA LEU A 70 -3.38 6.61 -0.08
C LEU A 70 -4.10 6.40 -1.41
N GLU A 71 -4.27 5.14 -1.81
CA GLU A 71 -4.92 4.78 -3.07
C GLU A 71 -6.45 4.82 -2.93
N ARG A 72 -6.98 4.43 -1.75
CA ARG A 72 -8.41 4.45 -1.45
C ARG A 72 -8.67 4.42 0.06
N ALA A 73 -9.77 5.02 0.50
CA ALA A 73 -10.24 4.99 1.89
C ALA A 73 -11.74 4.68 1.92
N GLU A 74 -12.16 3.80 2.82
CA GLU A 74 -13.57 3.49 3.05
C GLU A 74 -13.91 3.39 4.54
N ARG A 75 -15.14 3.75 4.88
CA ARG A 75 -15.63 3.67 6.26
C ARG A 75 -15.97 2.23 6.64
N GLY A 76 -15.65 1.86 7.88
CA GLY A 76 -15.85 0.54 8.46
C GLY A 76 -14.70 -0.44 8.15
N ASP A 77 -14.86 -1.68 8.61
CA ASP A 77 -13.96 -2.78 8.24
C ASP A 77 -14.31 -3.29 6.84
N ARG A 78 -13.47 -2.91 5.87
CA ARG A 78 -13.59 -3.27 4.46
C ARG A 78 -12.31 -3.94 3.96
N ARG A 79 -11.54 -4.55 4.88
CA ARG A 79 -10.19 -5.03 4.59
C ARG A 79 -10.12 -6.00 3.42
N GLU A 80 -11.06 -6.93 3.35
CA GLU A 80 -11.11 -7.92 2.27
C GLU A 80 -11.43 -7.29 0.92
N ALA A 81 -12.44 -6.42 0.87
CA ALA A 81 -12.85 -5.73 -0.35
C ALA A 81 -11.73 -4.82 -0.89
N LEU A 82 -11.09 -4.04 -0.02
CA LEU A 82 -9.96 -3.19 -0.40
C LEU A 82 -8.72 -4.01 -0.79
N ALA A 83 -8.48 -5.15 -0.14
CA ALA A 83 -7.36 -6.02 -0.52
C ALA A 83 -7.58 -6.65 -1.90
N ALA A 84 -8.81 -7.10 -2.20
CA ALA A 84 -9.16 -7.60 -3.53
C ALA A 84 -8.98 -6.51 -4.59
N TRP A 85 -9.59 -5.34 -4.36
CA TRP A 85 -9.45 -4.19 -5.25
C TRP A 85 -7.99 -3.82 -5.49
N LEU A 86 -7.16 -3.79 -4.45
CA LEU A 86 -5.76 -3.40 -4.56
C LEU A 86 -4.92 -4.42 -5.35
N ARG A 87 -5.27 -5.71 -5.31
CA ARG A 87 -4.65 -6.74 -6.17
C ARG A 87 -5.03 -6.56 -7.63
N ASP A 88 -6.30 -6.29 -7.93
CA ASP A 88 -6.76 -6.04 -9.31
C ASP A 88 -6.06 -4.82 -9.89
N ARG A 89 -5.96 -3.73 -9.10
CA ARG A 89 -5.20 -2.53 -9.46
C ARG A 89 -3.72 -2.81 -9.70
N ALA A 90 -3.11 -3.68 -8.91
CA ALA A 90 -1.71 -4.06 -9.08
C ALA A 90 -1.49 -4.83 -10.39
N ALA A 91 -2.37 -5.77 -10.72
CA ALA A 91 -2.33 -6.49 -11.98
C ALA A 91 -2.43 -5.53 -13.18
N GLU A 92 -3.42 -4.62 -13.16
CA GLU A 92 -3.55 -3.60 -14.20
C GLU A 92 -2.33 -2.66 -14.31
N ALA A 93 -1.64 -2.39 -13.20
CA ALA A 93 -0.50 -1.50 -13.19
C ALA A 93 0.78 -2.18 -13.71
N ASP A 94 0.91 -3.50 -13.55
CA ASP A 94 2.05 -4.27 -14.08
C ASP A 94 1.92 -4.52 -15.60
N ASP A 95 0.69 -4.69 -16.09
CA ASP A 95 0.38 -4.91 -17.51
C ASP A 95 0.55 -3.66 -18.39
N ARG A 96 0.59 -2.46 -17.78
CA ARG A 96 0.93 -1.21 -18.48
C ARG A 96 2.43 -1.16 -18.76
N ARG A 97 2.85 -1.84 -19.82
CA ARG A 97 4.20 -1.76 -20.41
C ARG A 97 4.19 -1.00 -21.72
#